data_AF-A0A8H7VWK2-F1
#
_entry.id   AF-A0A8H7VWK2-F1
#
_cell.length_a   1.000
_cell.length_b   1.000
_cell.length_c   1.000
_cell.angle_alpha   90.00
_cell.angle_beta   90.00
_cell.angle_gamma   90.00
#
_symmetry.space_group_name_H-M   'P 1'
#
loop_
_entity.id
_entity.type
_entity.pdbx_description
1 polymer ?
#
loop_
_entity_poly.entity_id
_entity_poly.type
_entity_poly.pdbx_seq_one_letter_code
_entity_poly.pdbx_strand_id
1 'polypeptide(L)'
;MGFFAEDIQKTSVTLYIGKYICIYIQQLDWYLLQQLSESIQMQESGAREAVEAVRKKLKHGGAQQKLRVLEVLKLLMENSNEQFHKQFLANEKMKERFELILTSP
;
A
#
# COMPACT_ATOMS: atom_id res chain seq x y z
N MET A 1 -29.38 -4.04 -4.04
CA MET A 1 -28.82 -4.60 -2.79
C MET A 1 -27.51 -5.28 -3.14
N GLY A 2 -26.44 -5.00 -2.42
CA GLY A 2 -25.05 -5.12 -2.89
C GLY A 2 -24.56 -6.56 -3.09
N PHE A 3 -23.99 -6.82 -4.27
CA PHE A 3 -23.35 -8.07 -4.69
C PHE A 3 -21.86 -8.17 -4.28
N PHE A 4 -21.39 -7.36 -3.32
CA PHE A 4 -19.96 -7.24 -2.98
C PHE A 4 -19.63 -7.74 -1.57
N ALA A 5 -20.00 -8.97 -1.26
CA ALA A 5 -19.51 -9.68 -0.08
C ALA A 5 -19.04 -11.09 -0.43
N GLU A 6 -18.55 -11.32 -1.66
CA GLU A 6 -17.60 -12.41 -1.86
C GLU A 6 -16.30 -12.02 -1.15
N ASP A 7 -15.78 -12.90 -0.31
CA ASP A 7 -14.46 -12.75 0.30
C ASP A 7 -13.42 -12.60 -0.82
N ILE A 8 -13.12 -11.36 -1.19
CA ILE A 8 -12.11 -11.05 -2.20
C ILE A 8 -10.82 -11.66 -1.67
N GLN A 9 -10.33 -12.70 -2.36
CA GLN A 9 -9.06 -13.32 -2.02
C GLN A 9 -7.99 -12.24 -2.02
N LYS A 10 -7.46 -11.93 -0.83
CA LYS A 10 -6.43 -10.92 -0.69
C LYS A 10 -5.13 -11.51 -1.19
N THR A 11 -4.48 -10.80 -2.11
CA THR A 11 -3.14 -11.15 -2.54
C THR A 11 -2.17 -11.06 -1.37
N SER A 12 -1.06 -11.80 -1.47
CA SER A 12 -0.01 -11.78 -0.43
C SER A 12 0.50 -10.36 -0.18
N VAL A 13 0.68 -9.54 -1.22
CA VAL A 13 1.04 -8.12 -1.10
C VAL A 13 0.03 -7.34 -0.26
N THR A 14 -1.27 -7.52 -0.54
CA THR A 14 -2.35 -6.84 0.19
C THR A 14 -2.40 -7.30 1.66
N LEU A 15 -2.11 -8.58 1.92
CA LEU A 15 -2.04 -9.14 3.27
C LEU A 15 -0.87 -8.54 4.07
N TYR A 16 0.33 -8.49 3.49
CA TYR A 16 1.51 -7.92 4.17
C TYR A 16 1.34 -6.42 4.45
N ILE A 17 0.82 -5.64 3.49
CA ILE A 17 0.46 -4.23 3.70
C ILE A 17 -0.59 -4.09 4.82
N GLY A 18 -1.59 -4.99 4.84
CA GLY A 18 -2.60 -5.02 5.89
C GLY A 18 -2.03 -5.30 7.28
N LYS A 19 -1.08 -6.24 7.39
CA LYS A 19 -0.36 -6.53 8.64
C LYS A 19 0.43 -5.31 9.09
N TYR A 20 1.16 -4.65 8.20
CA TYR A 20 1.95 -3.47 8.52
C TYR A 20 1.16 -2.30 9.08
N ILE A 21 -0.02 -2.04 8.51
CA ILE A 21 -0.86 -0.91 8.88
C ILE A 21 -1.73 -1.25 10.10
N CYS A 22 -1.61 -2.46 10.64
CA CYS A 22 -2.33 -2.91 11.82
C CYS A 22 -2.05 -1.97 13.01
N ILE A 23 -3.12 -1.50 13.65
CA ILE A 23 -3.03 -0.48 14.70
C ILE A 23 -2.26 -0.99 15.93
N TYR A 24 -2.32 -2.30 16.18
CA TYR A 24 -1.71 -2.97 17.32
C TYR A 24 -0.19 -3.15 17.20
N ILE A 25 0.37 -3.05 15.99
CA ILE A 25 1.83 -3.12 15.81
C ILE A 25 2.42 -1.76 16.24
N GLN A 26 3.20 -1.75 17.31
CA GLN A 26 3.78 -0.52 17.87
C GLN A 26 5.00 0.00 17.10
N GLN A 27 5.74 -0.89 16.43
CA GLN A 27 6.99 -0.55 15.74
C GLN A 27 7.08 -1.22 14.38
N LEU A 28 7.88 -0.62 13.51
CA LEU A 28 8.13 -1.11 12.17
C LEU A 28 8.96 -2.40 12.23
N ASP A 29 8.38 -3.51 11.79
CA ASP A 29 9.02 -4.82 11.81
C ASP A 29 9.79 -5.06 10.50
N TRP A 30 11.12 -5.02 10.53
CA TRP A 30 11.97 -5.21 9.34
C TRP A 30 11.73 -6.53 8.61
N TYR A 31 11.36 -7.59 9.33
CA TYR A 31 11.08 -8.88 8.71
C TYR A 31 9.85 -8.80 7.80
N LEU A 32 8.79 -8.11 8.26
CA LEU A 32 7.62 -7.89 7.42
C LEU A 32 7.95 -7.07 6.17
N LEU A 33 8.94 -6.14 6.24
CA LEU A 33 9.31 -5.25 5.13
C LEU A 33 9.92 -6.07 4.01
N GLN A 34 10.85 -6.93 4.41
CA GLN A 34 11.51 -7.85 3.51
C GLN A 34 10.48 -8.78 2.86
N GLN A 35 9.57 -9.36 3.63
CA GLN A 35 8.50 -10.22 3.10
C GLN A 35 7.58 -9.48 2.11
N LEU A 36 7.25 -8.21 2.40
CA LEU A 36 6.48 -7.38 1.47
C LEU A 36 7.26 -7.11 0.17
N SER A 37 8.54 -6.74 0.28
CA SER A 37 9.39 -6.45 -0.88
C SER A 37 9.58 -7.68 -1.77
N GLU A 38 9.90 -8.83 -1.17
CA GLU A 38 10.00 -10.12 -1.86
C GLU A 38 8.67 -10.47 -2.55
N SER A 39 7.54 -10.32 -1.85
CA SER A 39 6.21 -10.59 -2.40
C SER A 39 5.88 -9.70 -3.60
N ILE A 40 6.26 -8.42 -3.56
CA ILE A 40 6.09 -7.48 -4.67
C ILE A 40 6.93 -7.89 -5.87
N GLN A 41 8.17 -8.34 -5.65
CA GLN A 41 9.10 -8.69 -6.72
C GLN A 41 8.79 -10.04 -7.37
N MET A 42 8.27 -11.01 -6.60
CA MET A 42 7.93 -12.34 -7.11
C MET A 42 6.68 -12.36 -7.99
N GLN A 43 5.78 -11.38 -7.84
CA GLN A 43 4.51 -11.33 -8.56
C GLN A 43 4.58 -10.30 -9.70
N GLU A 44 4.13 -10.69 -10.89
CA GLU A 44 4.06 -9.78 -12.05
C GLU A 44 3.20 -8.53 -11.76
N SER A 45 2.07 -8.73 -11.07
CA SER A 45 1.16 -7.65 -10.63
C SER A 45 1.54 -7.01 -9.30
N GLY A 46 2.60 -7.47 -8.63
CA GLY A 46 2.90 -7.11 -7.25
C GLY A 46 3.10 -5.61 -7.03
N ALA A 47 3.84 -4.96 -7.93
CA ALA A 47 4.06 -3.52 -7.89
C ALA A 47 2.74 -2.72 -8.02
N ARG A 48 1.88 -3.11 -8.97
CA ARG A 48 0.59 -2.46 -9.18
C ARG A 48 -0.34 -2.65 -7.98
N GLU A 49 -0.36 -3.85 -7.42
CA GLU A 49 -1.17 -4.17 -6.24
C GLU A 49 -0.71 -3.41 -5.01
N ALA A 50 0.60 -3.29 -4.79
CA ALA A 50 1.15 -2.52 -3.69
C ALA A 50 0.72 -1.06 -3.76
N VAL A 51 0.86 -0.42 -4.93
CA VAL A 51 0.43 0.97 -5.16
C VAL A 51 -1.08 1.12 -4.91
N GLU A 52 -1.90 0.20 -5.43
CA GLU A 52 -3.35 0.24 -5.21
C GLU A 52 -3.75 0.01 -3.75
N ALA A 53 -3.09 -0.89 -3.05
CA ALA A 53 -3.33 -1.18 -1.64
C ALA A 53 -2.99 0.05 -0.76
N VAL A 54 -1.82 0.66 -1.00
CA VAL A 54 -1.40 1.92 -0.36
C VAL A 54 -2.43 3.02 -0.63
N ARG A 55 -2.80 3.25 -1.89
CA ARG A 55 -3.80 4.25 -2.29
C ARG A 55 -5.15 4.05 -1.61
N LYS A 56 -5.66 2.81 -1.58
CA LYS A 56 -6.92 2.47 -0.92
C LYS A 56 -6.87 2.73 0.58
N LYS A 57 -5.73 2.44 1.23
CA LYS A 57 -5.54 2.73 2.66
C LYS A 57 -5.43 4.22 2.96
N LEU A 58 -4.82 5.01 2.08
CA LEU A 58 -4.86 6.48 2.19
C LEU A 58 -6.28 7.03 2.04
N LYS A 59 -7.10 6.45 1.15
CA LYS A 59 -8.49 6.87 0.93
C LYS A 59 -9.41 6.47 2.09
N HIS A 60 -9.34 5.23 2.56
CA HIS A 60 -10.35 4.63 3.44
C HIS A 60 -9.88 4.33 4.86
N GLY A 61 -8.57 4.43 5.15
CA GLY A 61 -8.03 4.16 6.49
C GLY A 61 -8.31 5.29 7.49
N GLY A 62 -8.26 4.98 8.79
CA GLY A 62 -8.28 5.99 9.85
C GLY A 62 -6.98 6.80 9.92
N ALA A 63 -6.93 7.91 10.67
CA ALA A 63 -5.77 8.81 10.74
C ALA A 63 -4.43 8.08 11.02
N GLN A 64 -4.41 7.22 12.04
CA GLN A 64 -3.24 6.41 12.40
C GLN A 64 -2.81 5.42 11.31
N GLN A 65 -3.78 4.86 10.56
CA GLN A 65 -3.51 3.97 9.45
C GLN A 65 -2.97 4.73 8.23
N LYS A 66 -3.46 5.96 8.00
CA LYS A 66 -2.96 6.84 6.95
C LYS A 66 -1.50 7.25 7.19
N LEU A 67 -1.12 7.58 8.42
CA LEU A 67 0.27 7.87 8.76
C LEU A 67 1.18 6.65 8.55
N ARG A 68 0.77 5.48 9.04
CA ARG A 68 1.52 4.23 8.84
C ARG A 68 1.68 3.85 7.37
N VAL A 69 0.64 4.03 6.55
CA VAL A 69 0.76 3.69 5.14
C VAL A 69 1.67 4.65 4.38
N LEU A 70 1.81 5.91 4.82
CA LEU A 70 2.82 6.83 4.28
C LEU A 70 4.23 6.39 4.65
N GLU A 71 4.44 5.88 5.86
CA GLU A 71 5.72 5.32 6.28
C GLU A 71 6.09 4.07 5.48
N VAL A 72 5.14 3.14 5.29
CA VAL A 72 5.32 1.98 4.41
C VAL A 72 5.63 2.42 2.98
N LEU A 73 4.91 3.42 2.46
CA LEU A 73 5.17 3.94 1.12
C LEU A 73 6.58 4.52 1.00
N LYS A 74 7.04 5.28 1.99
CA LYS A 74 8.40 5.82 2.02
C LYS A 74 9.43 4.68 1.92
N LEU A 75 9.26 3.65 2.74
CA LEU A 75 10.17 2.50 2.73
C LEU A 75 10.12 1.72 1.41
N LEU A 76 8.93 1.53 0.84
CA LEU A 76 8.81 0.93 -0.49
C LEU A 76 9.51 1.77 -1.55
N MET A 77 9.41 3.10 -1.50
CA MET A 77 10.13 3.98 -2.44
C MET A 77 11.65 3.93 -2.22
N GLU A 78 12.13 3.68 -1.01
CA GLU A 78 13.58 3.59 -0.74
C GLU A 78 14.16 2.20 -1.10
N ASN A 79 13.35 1.14 -1.03
CA ASN A 79 13.84 -0.26 -1.10
C ASN A 79 13.31 -1.05 -2.29
N SER A 80 12.40 -0.52 -3.11
CA SER A 80 11.85 -1.24 -4.27
C SER A 80 12.67 -1.02 -5.54
N ASN A 81 12.38 -1.83 -6.56
CA ASN A 81 13.01 -1.76 -7.87
C ASN A 81 12.39 -0.69 -8.78
N GLU A 82 13.01 -0.47 -9.95
CA GLU A 82 12.55 0.48 -10.97
C GLU A 82 11.12 0.18 -11.45
N GLN A 83 10.70 -1.09 -11.46
CA GLN A 83 9.34 -1.48 -11.85
C GLN A 83 8.30 -0.90 -10.90
N PHE A 84 8.54 -0.95 -9.58
CA PHE A 84 7.65 -0.31 -8.61
C PHE A 84 7.56 1.20 -8.85
N HIS A 85 8.69 1.87 -9.06
CA HIS A 85 8.71 3.31 -9.36
C HIS A 85 7.92 3.67 -10.61
N LYS A 86 8.10 2.91 -11.70
CA LYS A 86 7.33 3.12 -12.94
C LYS A 86 5.83 2.96 -12.70
N GLN A 87 5.42 1.93 -11.96
CA GLN A 87 4.00 1.70 -11.63
C GLN A 87 3.44 2.78 -10.72
N PHE A 88 4.22 3.25 -9.76
CA PHE A 88 3.83 4.36 -8.87
C PHE A 88 3.62 5.66 -9.65
N LEU A 89 4.58 6.03 -10.51
CA LEU A 89 4.52 7.25 -11.32
C LEU A 89 3.40 7.19 -12.37
N ALA A 90 3.11 6.01 -12.93
CA ALA A 90 2.02 5.82 -13.88
C ALA A 90 0.62 5.79 -13.25
N ASN A 91 0.50 5.75 -11.92
CA ASN A 91 -0.81 5.65 -11.26
C ASN A 91 -1.45 7.04 -11.04
N GLU A 92 -2.26 7.47 -12.00
CA GLU A 92 -3.00 8.74 -11.95
C GLU A 92 -3.88 8.87 -10.70
N LYS A 93 -4.53 7.78 -10.27
CA LYS A 93 -5.39 7.78 -9.09
C LYS A 93 -4.61 8.02 -7.79
N MET A 94 -3.34 7.63 -7.75
CA MET A 94 -2.45 7.91 -6.64
C MET A 94 -2.04 9.39 -6.64
N LYS A 95 -1.74 9.96 -7.82
CA LYS A 95 -1.48 11.39 -7.98
C LYS A 95 -2.67 12.24 -7.49
N GLU A 96 -3.87 11.97 -8.00
CA GLU A 96 -5.10 12.64 -7.54
C GLU A 96 -5.31 12.49 -6.03
N ARG A 97 -4.96 11.31 -5.47
CA ARG A 97 -5.06 11.07 -4.03
C ARG A 97 -4.14 12.00 -3.23
N PHE A 98 -2.91 12.21 -3.69
CA PHE A 98 -1.99 13.14 -3.04
C PHE A 98 -2.44 14.59 -3.18
N GLU A 99 -2.87 14.99 -4.37
CA GLU A 99 -3.43 16.33 -4.60
C GLU A 99 -4.56 16.61 -3.61
N LEU A 100 -5.53 15.69 -3.49
CA LEU A 100 -6.64 15.83 -2.54
C LEU A 100 -6.19 15.92 -1.08
N ILE A 101 -5.13 15.20 -0.67
CA ILE A 101 -4.61 15.24 0.70
C ILE A 101 -3.91 16.58 0.98
N LEU A 102 -3.23 17.13 -0.03
CA LEU A 102 -2.48 18.39 0.10
C LEU A 102 -3.40 19.62 0.01
N THR A 103 -4.49 19.54 -0.75
CA THR A 103 -5.43 20.65 -0.96
C THR A 103 -6.64 20.62 -0.03
N SER A 104 -6.87 19.51 0.70
CA SER A 104 -7.96 19.44 1.67
C SER A 104 -7.68 20.38 2.85
N PRO A 105 -8.62 21.29 3.19
CA PRO A 105 -8.47 22.22 4.32
C PRO A 105 -8.44 21.51 5.67
#